data_AF-U2T4X5-F1
#
_entry.id   AF-U2T4X5-F1
#
_cell.length_a   1.000
_cell.length_b   1.000
_cell.length_c   1.000
_cell.angle_alpha   90.00
_cell.angle_beta   90.00
_cell.angle_gamma   90.00
#
_symmetry.space_group_name_H-M   'P 1'
#
loop_
_entity.id
_entity.type
_entity.pdbx_description
1 polymer ?
#
loop_
_entity_poly.entity_id
_entity_poly.type
_entity_poly.pdbx_seq_one_letter_code
_entity_poly.pdbx_strand_id
1 'polypeptide(L)'
;MILDEFGYVPIDVAGARLLFQVVSDCYERRSLVITTNIEFGRWGTVLGDDKLAAAMIDRVVHHSRLVEFNGTSHRMDQALMLSGNGS
;
A
#
# COMPACT_ATOMS: atom_id res chain seq x y z
N MET A 1 -9.94 6.96 5.82
CA MET A 1 -8.51 6.92 6.20
C MET A 1 -7.73 6.58 4.95
N ILE A 2 -6.55 7.20 4.75
CA ILE A 2 -5.69 6.91 3.61
C ILE A 2 -4.34 6.46 4.16
N LEU A 3 -3.88 5.29 3.72
CA LEU A 3 -2.54 4.76 3.95
C LEU A 3 -1.80 4.81 2.61
N ASP A 4 -0.98 5.84 2.45
CA ASP A 4 -0.27 6.09 1.19
C ASP A 4 1.12 5.46 1.21
N GLU A 5 1.57 4.97 0.07
CA GLU A 5 2.89 4.36 -0.15
C GLU A 5 3.25 3.23 0.84
N PHE A 6 2.26 2.39 1.18
CA PHE A 6 2.44 1.30 2.13
C PHE A 6 3.57 0.36 1.67
N GLY A 7 4.53 0.15 2.58
CA GLY A 7 5.67 -0.75 2.40
C GLY A 7 6.91 -0.12 1.76
N TYR A 8 6.90 1.18 1.44
CA TYR A 8 8.09 1.90 0.96
C TYR A 8 9.18 2.04 2.03
N VAL A 9 8.78 2.35 3.27
CA VAL A 9 9.68 2.49 4.42
C VAL A 9 9.63 1.22 5.27
N PRO A 10 10.78 0.67 5.72
CA PRO A 10 10.79 -0.44 6.67
C PRO A 10 10.02 -0.10 7.94
N ILE A 11 9.13 -1.00 8.36
CA ILE A 11 8.37 -0.85 9.59
C ILE A 11 8.94 -1.85 10.61
N ASP A 12 9.20 -1.39 11.83
CA ASP A 12 9.61 -2.28 12.90
C ASP A 12 8.41 -3.10 13.44
N VAL A 13 8.68 -4.15 14.22
CA VAL A 13 7.62 -5.05 14.70
C VAL A 13 6.58 -4.32 15.56
N ALA A 14 6.99 -3.30 16.33
CA ALA A 14 6.08 -2.50 17.13
C ALA A 14 5.17 -1.65 16.23
N GLY A 15 5.73 -0.95 15.24
CA GLY A 15 4.99 -0.18 14.26
C GLY A 15 4.03 -1.04 13.44
N ALA A 16 4.43 -2.24 13.05
CA ALA A 16 3.58 -3.17 12.30
C ALA A 16 2.33 -3.58 13.09
N ARG A 17 2.48 -3.83 14.41
CA ARG A 17 1.37 -4.14 15.31
C ARG A 17 0.42 -2.94 15.48
N LEU A 18 0.97 -1.73 15.62
CA LEU A 18 0.16 -0.51 15.72
C LEU A 18 -0.62 -0.26 14.42
N LEU A 19 0.02 -0.43 13.26
CA LEU A 19 -0.66 -0.31 11.98
C LEU A 19 -1.77 -1.34 11.83
N PHE A 20 -1.54 -2.59 12.24
CA PHE A 20 -2.56 -3.64 12.25
C PHE A 20 -3.76 -3.27 13.14
N GLN A 21 -3.53 -2.67 14.31
CA GLN A 21 -4.61 -2.18 15.17
C GLN A 21 -5.42 -1.09 14.48
N VAL A 22 -4.76 -0.10 13.88
CA VAL A 22 -5.43 0.99 13.15
C VAL A 22 -6.27 0.45 11.99
N VAL A 23 -5.76 -0.53 11.24
CA VAL A 23 -6.50 -1.19 10.14
C VAL A 23 -7.68 -2.00 10.69
N SER A 24 -7.48 -2.72 11.80
CA SER A 24 -8.53 -3.49 12.47
C SER A 24 -9.64 -2.59 13.03
N ASP A 25 -9.31 -1.39 13.51
CA ASP A 25 -10.30 -0.42 13.98
C ASP A 25 -11.09 0.22 12.84
N CYS A 26 -10.52 0.28 11.64
CA CYS A 26 -11.22 0.73 10.45
C CYS A 26 -12.11 -0.35 9.84
N TYR A 27 -11.74 -1.62 9.99
CA TYR A 27 -12.50 -2.75 9.48
C TYR A 27 -13.97 -2.69 9.92
N GLU A 28 -14.89 -2.75 8.95
CA GLU A 28 -16.35 -2.62 9.11
C GLU A 28 -16.87 -1.31 9.73
N ARG A 29 -16.00 -0.34 10.07
CA ARG A 29 -16.38 0.91 10.76
C ARG A 29 -16.08 2.17 9.96
N ARG A 30 -15.05 2.15 9.10
CA ARG A 30 -14.59 3.32 8.34
C ARG A 30 -13.95 2.92 7.02
N SER A 31 -14.18 3.71 5.96
CA SER A 31 -13.50 3.50 4.68
C SER A 31 -11.98 3.69 4.80
N LEU A 32 -11.24 2.73 4.25
CA LEU A 32 -9.78 2.70 4.17
C LEU A 32 -9.35 2.61 2.70
N VAL A 33 -8.51 3.55 2.26
CA VAL A 33 -7.81 3.50 0.97
C VAL A 33 -6.35 3.23 1.23
N ILE A 34 -5.80 2.21 0.58
CA ILE A 34 -4.38 1.87 0.65
C ILE A 34 -3.79 2.02 -0.75
N THR A 35 -2.67 2.74 -0.86
CA THR A 35 -1.85 2.72 -2.06
C THR A 35 -0.55 1.98 -1.74
N THR A 36 -0.11 1.12 -2.64
CA THR A 36 1.13 0.37 -2.49
C THR A 36 1.66 -0.04 -3.84
N ASN A 37 2.98 -0.08 -3.97
CA ASN A 37 3.68 -0.72 -5.09
C ASN A 37 4.13 -2.15 -4.74
N ILE A 38 3.67 -2.68 -3.60
CA ILE A 38 4.06 -3.99 -3.07
C ILE A 38 2.89 -4.96 -3.19
N GLU A 39 3.13 -6.04 -3.93
CA GLU A 39 2.20 -7.16 -4.07
C GLU A 39 1.86 -7.77 -2.70
N PHE A 40 0.62 -8.23 -2.53
CA PHE A 40 0.16 -8.83 -1.27
C PHE A 40 1.08 -9.94 -0.72
N GLY A 41 1.65 -10.76 -1.60
CA GLY A 41 2.58 -11.84 -1.21
C GLY A 41 3.85 -11.35 -0.52
N ARG A 42 4.20 -10.06 -0.64
CA ARG A 42 5.40 -9.47 -0.02
C ARG A 42 5.10 -8.69 1.26
N TRP A 43 3.84 -8.60 1.68
CA TRP A 43 3.46 -7.86 2.88
C TRP A 43 4.04 -8.46 4.17
N GLY A 44 4.30 -9.76 4.19
CA GLY A 44 5.00 -10.43 5.29
C GLY A 44 6.40 -9.86 5.54
N THR A 45 7.13 -9.53 4.47
CA THR A 45 8.44 -8.86 4.58
C THR A 45 8.31 -7.43 5.13
N VAL A 46 7.26 -6.70 4.73
CA VAL A 46 7.00 -5.33 5.19
C VAL A 46 6.64 -5.29 6.67
N LEU A 47 5.81 -6.23 7.11
CA LEU A 47 5.28 -6.29 8.48
C LEU A 47 6.17 -7.11 9.44
N GLY A 48 7.15 -7.84 8.90
CA GLY A 48 8.05 -8.72 9.67
C GLY A 48 7.38 -9.99 10.21
N ASP A 49 6.15 -10.30 9.78
CA ASP A 49 5.37 -11.46 10.22
C ASP A 49 4.32 -11.84 9.16
N ASP A 50 4.49 -13.01 8.54
CA ASP A 50 3.57 -13.52 7.50
C ASP A 50 2.15 -13.76 8.03
N LYS A 51 2.00 -14.12 9.31
CA LYS A 51 0.67 -14.32 9.91
C LYS A 51 -0.04 -13.00 10.11
N LEU A 52 0.70 -11.97 10.54
CA LEU A 52 0.16 -10.62 10.66
C LEU A 52 -0.25 -10.07 9.29
N ALA A 53 0.58 -10.30 8.27
CA ALA A 53 0.28 -9.90 6.91
C ALA A 53 -0.98 -10.58 6.37
N ALA A 54 -1.09 -11.91 6.50
CA ALA A 54 -2.28 -12.64 6.07
C ALA A 54 -3.56 -12.11 6.76
N ALA A 55 -3.50 -11.86 8.08
CA ALA A 55 -4.62 -11.32 8.84
C ALA A 55 -4.99 -9.87 8.43
N MET A 56 -4.01 -9.06 8.03
CA MET A 56 -4.24 -7.70 7.52
C MET A 56 -4.84 -7.72 6.12
N ILE A 57 -4.31 -8.57 5.23
CA ILE A 57 -4.81 -8.75 3.87
C ILE A 57 -6.27 -9.21 3.90
N ASP A 58 -6.60 -10.21 4.73
CA ASP A 58 -7.97 -10.72 4.89
C ASP A 58 -8.97 -9.60 5.20
N ARG A 59 -8.65 -8.76 6.20
CA ARG A 59 -9.48 -7.61 6.60
C ARG A 59 -9.63 -6.57 5.49
N VAL A 60 -8.56 -6.27 4.76
CA VAL A 60 -8.58 -5.27 3.68
C VAL A 60 -9.39 -5.82 2.50
N VAL A 61 -9.16 -7.06 2.09
CA VAL A 61 -9.77 -7.66 0.89
C VAL A 61 -11.25 -7.95 1.08
N HIS A 62 -11.69 -8.34 2.27
CA HIS A 62 -13.07 -8.79 2.53
C HIS A 62 -14.16 -7.79 2.06
N HIS A 63 -13.90 -6.48 2.13
CA HIS A 63 -14.83 -5.43 1.67
C HIS A 63 -14.18 -4.38 0.75
N SER A 64 -13.04 -4.68 0.12
CA SER A 64 -12.39 -3.72 -0.78
C SER A 64 -12.65 -4.00 -2.25
N ARG A 65 -12.38 -2.97 -3.05
CA ARG A 65 -12.22 -3.09 -4.49
C ARG A 65 -10.74 -2.91 -4.81
N LEU A 66 -10.11 -3.96 -5.33
CA LEU A 66 -8.74 -3.89 -5.83
C LEU A 66 -8.72 -3.14 -7.17
N VAL A 67 -7.83 -2.16 -7.29
CA VAL A 67 -7.56 -1.44 -8.53
C VAL A 67 -6.07 -1.55 -8.81
N GLU A 68 -5.72 -2.28 -9.86
CA GLU A 68 -4.34 -2.46 -10.29
C GLU A 68 -3.97 -1.41 -11.33
N PHE A 69 -2.83 -0.75 -11.13
CA PHE A 69 -2.31 0.27 -12.04
C PHE A 69 -1.11 -0.30 -12.81
N ASN A 70 -1.34 -0.74 -14.05
CA ASN A 70 -0.32 -1.36 -14.92
C ASN A 70 0.24 -0.40 -15.98
N GLY A 71 0.23 0.91 -15.71
CA GLY A 71 0.61 1.97 -16.67
C GLY A 71 2.06 2.45 -16.52
N THR A 72 2.55 3.16 -17.55
CA THR A 72 3.83 3.90 -17.47
C THR A 72 3.75 4.99 -16.41
N SER A 73 4.89 5.32 -15.81
CA SER A 73 4.92 6.39 -14.81
C SER A 73 4.57 7.73 -15.46
N HIS A 74 3.45 8.32 -15.06
CA HIS A 74 3.09 9.68 -15.50
C HIS A 74 4.17 10.72 -15.22
N ARG A 75 5.01 10.51 -14.18
CA ARG A 75 6.15 11.37 -13.88
C ARG A 75 7.24 11.27 -14.96
N MET A 76 7.49 10.08 -15.49
CA MET A 76 8.46 9.88 -16.57
C MET A 76 7.99 10.52 -17.87
N ASP A 77 6.71 10.34 -18.22
CA ASP A 77 6.13 10.94 -19.42
C ASP A 77 6.22 12.47 -19.37
N GLN A 78 5.93 13.07 -18.20
CA GLN A 78 6.01 14.51 -18.00
C GLN A 78 7.46 15.04 -18.02
N ALA A 79 8.42 14.29 -17.47
CA ALA A 79 9.85 14.63 -17.53
C ALA A 79 10.39 14.57 -18.97
N LEU A 80 9.98 13.55 -19.74
CA LEU A 80 10.35 13.40 -21.15
C LEU A 80 9.76 14.53 -22.01
N MET A 81 8.50 14.91 -21.79
CA MET A 81 7.88 16.05 -22.49
C MET A 81 8.62 17.37 -22.24
N LEU A 82 9.08 17.62 -21.02
CA LEU A 82 9.86 18.83 -20.69
C LEU A 82 11.24 18.83 -21.35
N SER A 83 11.87 17.65 -21.54
CA SER A 83 13.17 17.53 -22.21
C SER A 83 13.12 17.66 -23.74
N GLY A 84 11.95 17.44 -24.36
CA GLY A 84 11.78 17.50 -25.82
C GLY A 84 11.47 18.88 -26.40
N ASN A 85 11.18 19.89 -25.57
CA ASN A 85 10.87 21.27 -25.99
C ASN A 85 12.08 22.22 -25.92
N GLY A 86 13.29 21.67 -25.75
CA GLY A 86 14.53 22.43 -25.53
C GLY A 86 15.59 22.34 -26.63
N SER A 87 15.24 21.87 -27.83
CA SER A 87 16.15 21.72 -28.98
C SER A 87 15.63 22.42 -30.22
#